data_AF-A0A9R0ZW07-F1
#
_entry.id   AF-A0A9R0ZW07-F1
#
_cell.length_a   1.000
_cell.length_b   1.000
_cell.length_c   1.000
_cell.angle_alpha   90.00
_cell.angle_beta   90.00
_cell.angle_gamma   90.00
#
_symmetry.space_group_name_H-M   'P 1'
#
loop_
_entity.id
_entity.type
_entity.pdbx_description
1 polymer ?
#
loop_
_entity_poly.entity_id
_entity_poly.type
_entity_poly.pdbx_seq_one_letter_code
_entity_poly.pdbx_strand_id
1 'polypeptide(L)'
;MAISDDLDNPKLMPATRGYTQIDGAGVHKRTTYDEVGTACPPYIVYVDRRRNEVVLAVRGLNLVRNADYKVLMDNKLGMQMFDGGYVHHGLLKAAQFILERETETLRELLRQQGPDCKLIFAGHSLGSGIAALMTVLVVNNRKAFGNIPRSHIRCYALAPARCMSLNLAVKYADVIYSIVLQANPSKILASKGRTSWDELVDKLFTRDEDGKFIVNRDMVARDVVIE
;
A
#
# COMPACT_ATOMS: atom_id res chain seq x y z
N MET A 1 -15.59 0.14 -13.50
CA MET A 1 -16.24 -1.10 -13.02
C MET A 1 -17.07 -0.74 -11.79
N ALA A 2 -18.40 -0.80 -11.91
CA ALA A 2 -19.30 -0.57 -10.80
C ALA A 2 -19.23 -1.79 -9.88
N ILE A 3 -18.73 -1.59 -8.65
CA ILE A 3 -18.75 -2.62 -7.61
C ILE A 3 -20.21 -2.72 -7.15
N SER A 4 -20.76 -3.94 -7.19
CA SER A 4 -22.13 -4.28 -6.77
C SER A 4 -22.52 -3.57 -5.48
N ASP A 5 -23.75 -3.05 -5.42
CA ASP A 5 -24.33 -2.48 -4.19
C ASP A 5 -24.68 -3.60 -3.19
N ASP A 6 -24.95 -4.79 -3.71
CA ASP A 6 -25.07 -6.02 -2.93
C ASP A 6 -23.69 -6.68 -2.78
N LEU A 7 -23.14 -6.59 -1.57
CA LEU A 7 -21.83 -7.16 -1.19
C LEU A 7 -21.92 -8.66 -0.90
N ASP A 8 -23.10 -9.16 -0.57
CA ASP A 8 -23.36 -10.59 -0.37
C ASP A 8 -23.54 -11.31 -1.72
N ASN A 9 -23.91 -10.56 -2.77
CA ASN A 9 -23.98 -11.04 -4.15
C ASN A 9 -23.23 -10.13 -5.16
N PRO A 10 -21.89 -10.16 -5.18
CA PRO A 10 -21.10 -9.39 -6.13
C PRO A 10 -21.33 -9.86 -7.57
N LYS A 11 -21.60 -8.92 -8.49
CA LYS A 11 -21.78 -9.16 -9.94
C LYS A 11 -20.62 -9.92 -10.62
N LEU A 12 -19.43 -9.89 -10.04
CA LEU A 12 -18.25 -10.64 -10.50
C LEU A 12 -17.57 -11.28 -9.28
N MET A 13 -17.95 -12.51 -8.96
CA MET A 13 -17.16 -13.39 -8.11
C MET A 13 -16.52 -14.48 -8.98
N PRO A 14 -15.18 -14.56 -9.05
CA PRO A 14 -14.54 -15.76 -9.58
C PRO A 14 -15.00 -16.97 -8.76
N ALA A 15 -15.45 -18.04 -9.42
CA ALA A 15 -15.98 -19.26 -8.78
C ALA A 15 -14.95 -20.06 -7.96
N THR A 16 -13.72 -19.57 -7.84
CA THR A 16 -12.58 -20.25 -7.20
C THR A 16 -12.41 -19.85 -5.74
N ARG A 17 -11.85 -20.79 -4.95
CA ARG A 17 -11.61 -20.69 -3.49
C ARG A 17 -11.09 -19.31 -3.05
N GLY A 18 -11.75 -18.72 -2.05
CA GLY A 18 -11.33 -17.51 -1.35
C GLY A 18 -12.39 -16.40 -1.34
N TYR A 19 -13.15 -16.24 -2.42
CA TYR A 19 -14.19 -15.20 -2.52
C TYR A 19 -15.50 -15.59 -1.82
N THR A 20 -15.84 -16.87 -1.76
CA THR A 20 -17.03 -17.40 -1.06
C THR A 20 -16.94 -17.31 0.48
N GLN A 21 -15.91 -16.65 1.01
CA GLN A 21 -15.61 -16.54 2.44
C GLN A 21 -15.57 -15.09 2.91
N ILE A 22 -15.96 -14.14 2.05
CA ILE A 22 -16.12 -12.74 2.42
C ILE A 22 -17.47 -12.61 3.12
N ASP A 23 -17.47 -12.00 4.31
CA ASP A 23 -18.65 -11.73 5.12
C ASP A 23 -19.10 -10.28 4.86
N GLY A 24 -20.22 -10.07 4.16
CA GLY A 24 -20.72 -8.71 3.88
C GLY A 24 -20.93 -7.87 5.14
N ALA A 25 -21.30 -8.50 6.26
CA ALA A 25 -21.45 -7.84 7.57
C ALA A 25 -20.12 -7.44 8.22
N GLY A 26 -18.99 -7.78 7.61
CA GLY A 26 -17.66 -7.28 7.96
C GLY A 26 -17.40 -5.86 7.46
N VAL A 27 -18.16 -5.34 6.48
CA VAL A 27 -17.96 -3.97 5.99
C VAL A 27 -18.40 -2.96 7.04
N HIS A 28 -17.43 -2.30 7.65
CA HIS A 28 -17.66 -1.26 8.64
C HIS A 28 -17.91 0.10 7.98
N LYS A 29 -17.16 0.41 6.91
CA LYS A 29 -17.25 1.69 6.20
C LYS A 29 -16.88 1.53 4.73
N ARG A 30 -17.56 2.28 3.88
CA ARG A 30 -17.23 2.44 2.46
C ARG A 30 -17.39 3.90 2.11
N THR A 31 -16.31 4.54 1.66
CA THR A 31 -16.36 5.92 1.21
C THR A 31 -16.63 6.01 -0.29
N THR A 32 -17.11 7.17 -0.71
CA THR A 32 -17.39 7.55 -2.09
C THR A 32 -16.60 8.80 -2.46
N TYR A 33 -16.54 9.13 -3.75
CA TYR A 33 -15.87 10.36 -4.20
C TYR A 33 -16.52 11.63 -3.64
N ASP A 34 -17.81 11.60 -3.32
CA ASP A 34 -18.50 12.76 -2.74
C ASP A 34 -18.02 13.03 -1.30
N GLU A 35 -17.61 11.99 -0.58
CA GLU A 35 -17.09 12.09 0.80
C GLU A 35 -15.59 12.41 0.89
N VAL A 36 -14.80 12.01 -0.12
CA VAL A 36 -13.33 12.20 -0.11
C VAL A 36 -12.86 13.30 -1.07
N GLY A 37 -13.74 13.78 -1.94
CA GLY A 37 -13.47 14.83 -2.91
C GLY A 37 -12.28 14.47 -3.82
N THR A 38 -11.23 15.29 -3.73
CA THR A 38 -10.00 15.13 -4.52
C THR A 38 -8.77 14.79 -3.67
N ALA A 39 -8.96 14.58 -2.36
CA ALA A 39 -7.86 14.35 -1.42
C ALA A 39 -7.31 12.92 -1.49
N CYS A 40 -8.18 11.93 -1.74
CA CYS A 40 -7.78 10.54 -1.94
C CYS A 40 -8.80 9.78 -2.80
N PRO A 41 -8.45 8.61 -3.35
CA PRO A 41 -9.41 7.68 -3.90
C PRO A 41 -10.31 7.09 -2.80
N PRO A 42 -11.53 6.64 -3.13
CA PRO A 42 -12.41 5.93 -2.20
C PRO A 42 -11.74 4.71 -1.56
N TYR A 43 -12.15 4.37 -0.35
CA TYR A 43 -11.61 3.25 0.41
C TYR A 43 -12.70 2.55 1.23
N ILE A 44 -12.38 1.37 1.74
CA ILE A 44 -13.24 0.62 2.64
C ILE A 44 -12.51 0.29 3.93
N VAL A 45 -13.24 0.21 5.04
CA VAL A 45 -12.80 -0.40 6.30
C VAL A 45 -13.64 -1.65 6.50
N TYR A 46 -12.96 -2.78 6.69
CA TYR A 46 -13.55 -4.11 6.76
C TYR A 46 -12.98 -4.87 7.97
N VAL A 47 -13.82 -5.62 8.67
CA VAL A 47 -13.44 -6.45 9.81
C VAL A 47 -13.58 -7.92 9.41
N ASP A 48 -12.46 -8.59 9.17
CA ASP A 48 -12.41 -10.04 8.99
C ASP A 48 -12.32 -10.73 10.35
N ARG A 49 -13.49 -11.03 10.94
CA ARG A 49 -13.57 -11.70 12.24
C ARG A 49 -12.95 -13.10 12.22
N ARG A 50 -12.98 -13.78 11.08
CA ARG A 50 -12.46 -15.15 10.94
C ARG A 50 -10.94 -15.17 10.97
N ARG A 51 -10.30 -14.15 10.38
CA ARG A 51 -8.84 -14.00 10.39
C ARG A 51 -8.32 -13.14 11.53
N ASN A 52 -9.22 -12.54 12.31
CA ASN A 52 -8.90 -11.54 13.33
C ASN A 52 -8.11 -10.36 12.74
N GLU A 53 -8.62 -9.81 11.65
CA GLU A 53 -7.97 -8.75 10.87
C GLU A 53 -8.90 -7.55 10.68
N VAL A 54 -8.40 -6.34 10.92
CA VAL A 54 -9.01 -5.09 10.48
C VAL A 54 -8.30 -4.66 9.20
N VAL A 55 -9.05 -4.53 8.11
CA VAL A 55 -8.54 -4.24 6.78
C VAL A 55 -8.98 -2.86 6.34
N LEU A 56 -8.04 -2.01 5.94
CA LEU A 56 -8.33 -0.78 5.20
C LEU A 56 -7.82 -0.93 3.77
N ALA A 57 -8.76 -0.99 2.82
CA ALA A 57 -8.48 -1.20 1.41
C ALA A 57 -8.73 0.08 0.60
N VAL A 58 -7.70 0.60 -0.08
CA VAL A 58 -7.78 1.82 -0.90
C VAL A 58 -7.94 1.46 -2.37
N ARG A 59 -8.92 2.07 -3.02
CA ARG A 59 -9.18 1.87 -4.45
C ARG A 59 -8.04 2.39 -5.31
N GLY A 60 -7.80 1.73 -6.43
CA GLY A 60 -6.92 2.23 -7.48
C GLY A 60 -7.51 3.38 -8.30
N LEU A 61 -6.68 3.95 -9.17
CA LEU A 61 -7.03 5.07 -10.04
C LEU A 61 -8.25 4.75 -10.90
N ASN A 62 -9.24 5.64 -10.89
CA ASN A 62 -10.34 5.64 -11.83
C ASN A 62 -10.00 6.56 -13.01
N LEU A 63 -9.78 5.96 -14.20
CA LEU A 63 -9.34 6.67 -15.41
C LEU A 63 -10.29 7.79 -15.87
N VAL A 64 -11.56 7.77 -15.46
CA VAL A 64 -12.56 8.80 -15.80
C VAL A 64 -12.57 9.96 -14.80
N ARG A 65 -12.01 9.77 -13.60
CA ARG A 65 -12.08 10.76 -12.51
C ARG A 65 -10.78 11.56 -12.42
N ASN A 66 -10.86 12.83 -12.79
CA ASN A 66 -9.74 13.79 -12.68
C ASN A 66 -9.17 13.91 -11.26
N ALA A 67 -9.96 13.61 -10.23
CA ALA A 67 -9.55 13.61 -8.82
C ALA A 67 -8.33 12.69 -8.57
N ASP A 68 -8.34 11.47 -9.10
CA ASP A 68 -7.27 10.50 -8.84
C ASP A 68 -5.96 10.90 -9.56
N TYR A 69 -6.07 11.55 -10.72
CA TYR A 69 -4.91 12.10 -11.41
C TYR A 69 -4.28 13.26 -10.64
N LYS A 70 -5.05 14.08 -9.91
CA LYS A 70 -4.47 15.14 -9.06
C LYS A 70 -3.55 14.54 -7.98
N VAL A 71 -4.00 13.45 -7.34
CA VAL A 71 -3.19 12.73 -6.35
C VAL A 71 -1.91 12.18 -6.98
N LEU A 72 -2.00 11.56 -8.16
CA LEU A 72 -0.84 10.97 -8.84
C LEU A 72 0.13 12.02 -9.40
N MET A 73 -0.37 13.15 -9.89
CA MET A 73 0.43 14.19 -10.52
C MET A 73 0.99 15.21 -9.53
N ASP A 74 0.56 15.18 -8.27
CA ASP A 74 1.14 15.98 -7.17
C ASP A 74 2.47 15.38 -6.72
N ASN A 75 3.47 15.41 -7.59
CA ASN A 75 4.81 14.92 -7.28
C ASN A 75 5.87 15.61 -8.14
N LYS A 76 6.98 16.03 -7.52
CA LYS A 76 8.23 16.34 -8.23
C LYS A 76 9.38 15.59 -7.55
N LEU A 77 10.41 15.24 -8.32
CA LEU A 77 11.56 14.49 -7.82
C LEU A 77 12.20 15.24 -6.64
N GLY A 78 12.58 14.53 -5.58
CA GLY A 78 13.26 15.12 -4.42
C GLY A 78 12.40 15.99 -3.49
N MET A 79 11.11 16.22 -3.80
CA MET A 79 10.29 17.20 -3.07
C MET A 79 9.91 16.80 -1.64
N GLN A 80 9.84 15.50 -1.34
CA GLN A 80 9.28 15.05 -0.07
C GLN A 80 10.18 14.01 0.57
N MET A 81 11.01 14.49 1.50
CA MET A 81 11.71 13.61 2.44
C MET A 81 10.76 13.13 3.52
N PHE A 82 10.91 11.86 3.89
CA PHE A 82 10.20 11.22 4.99
C PHE A 82 11.02 10.03 5.49
N ASP A 83 11.23 9.94 6.80
CA ASP A 83 11.90 8.81 7.47
C ASP A 83 13.27 8.41 6.87
N GLY A 84 14.05 9.42 6.44
CA GLY A 84 15.38 9.22 5.86
C GLY A 84 15.39 8.79 4.39
N GLY A 85 14.26 8.83 3.68
CA GLY A 85 14.21 8.65 2.23
C GLY A 85 13.22 9.60 1.58
N TYR A 86 12.97 9.40 0.28
CA TYR A 86 11.97 10.15 -0.48
C TYR A 86 10.67 9.37 -0.64
N VAL A 87 9.55 10.08 -0.63
CA VAL A 87 8.22 9.53 -0.87
C VAL A 87 7.47 10.36 -1.90
N HIS A 88 6.46 9.77 -2.53
CA HIS A 88 5.59 10.48 -3.46
C HIS A 88 4.67 11.44 -2.68
N HIS A 89 4.75 12.73 -2.99
CA HIS A 89 4.08 13.77 -2.19
C HIS A 89 2.56 13.62 -2.14
N GLY A 90 1.89 13.49 -3.28
CA GLY A 90 0.44 13.31 -3.34
C GLY A 90 -0.07 12.03 -2.68
N LEU A 91 0.66 10.91 -2.82
CA LEU A 91 0.31 9.65 -2.14
C LEU A 91 0.50 9.76 -0.62
N LEU A 92 1.52 10.48 -0.15
CA LEU A 92 1.72 10.73 1.27
C LEU A 92 0.57 11.58 1.83
N LYS A 93 0.19 12.67 1.15
CA LYS A 93 -0.94 13.50 1.54
C LYS A 93 -2.25 12.70 1.61
N ALA A 94 -2.51 11.87 0.59
CA ALA A 94 -3.69 11.01 0.59
C ALA A 94 -3.67 10.00 1.76
N ALA A 95 -2.50 9.43 2.06
CA ALA A 95 -2.32 8.52 3.21
C ALA A 95 -2.59 9.22 4.54
N GLN A 96 -2.05 10.43 4.74
CA GLN A 96 -2.30 11.26 5.92
C GLN A 96 -3.78 11.61 6.05
N PHE A 97 -4.41 12.06 4.97
CA PHE A 97 -5.84 12.40 4.94
C PHE A 97 -6.74 11.22 5.37
N ILE A 98 -6.44 10.00 4.92
CA ILE A 98 -7.20 8.81 5.32
C ILE A 98 -6.95 8.51 6.81
N LEU A 99 -5.70 8.53 7.27
CA LEU A 99 -5.39 8.22 8.67
C LEU A 99 -5.94 9.26 9.64
N GLU A 100 -5.96 10.55 9.30
CA GLU A 100 -6.60 11.59 10.11
C GLU A 100 -8.08 11.31 10.35
N ARG A 101 -8.77 10.72 9.37
CA ARG A 101 -10.19 10.36 9.47
C ARG A 101 -10.44 9.03 10.17
N GLU A 102 -9.58 8.04 9.96
CA GLU A 102 -9.86 6.67 10.36
C GLU A 102 -9.04 6.18 11.57
N THR A 103 -8.09 6.96 12.09
CA THR A 103 -7.25 6.51 13.23
C THR A 103 -8.08 6.07 14.42
N GLU A 104 -9.11 6.85 14.80
CA GLU A 104 -9.97 6.48 15.93
C GLU A 104 -10.77 5.21 15.64
N THR A 105 -11.41 5.14 14.47
CA THR A 105 -12.17 3.97 14.02
C THR A 105 -11.31 2.71 14.02
N LEU A 106 -10.10 2.78 13.44
CA LEU A 106 -9.17 1.65 13.43
C LEU A 106 -8.75 1.25 14.85
N ARG A 107 -8.49 2.21 15.73
CA ARG A 107 -8.12 1.96 17.12
C ARG A 107 -9.23 1.26 17.89
N GLU A 108 -10.48 1.70 17.71
CA GLU A 108 -11.65 1.07 18.34
C GLU A 108 -11.87 -0.34 17.82
N LEU A 109 -11.80 -0.56 16.51
CA LEU A 109 -11.97 -1.88 15.91
C LEU A 109 -10.88 -2.86 16.40
N LEU A 110 -9.62 -2.43 16.44
CA LEU A 110 -8.53 -3.23 17.00
C LEU A 110 -8.78 -3.59 18.47
N ARG A 111 -9.26 -2.63 19.28
CA ARG A 111 -9.61 -2.88 20.69
C ARG A 111 -10.75 -3.89 20.84
N GLN A 112 -11.76 -3.82 19.98
CA GLN A 112 -12.92 -4.73 20.00
C GLN A 112 -12.54 -6.15 19.57
N GLN A 113 -11.64 -6.30 18.60
CA GLN A 113 -11.17 -7.61 18.13
C GLN A 113 -10.15 -8.25 19.09
N GLY A 114 -9.44 -7.46 19.88
CA GLY A 114 -8.51 -7.92 20.91
C GLY A 114 -7.03 -7.79 20.52
N PRO A 115 -6.11 -8.16 21.44
CA PRO A 115 -4.68 -7.85 21.32
C PRO A 115 -3.98 -8.56 20.16
N ASP A 116 -4.49 -9.71 19.73
CA ASP A 116 -3.94 -10.49 18.61
C ASP A 116 -4.45 -10.04 17.24
N CYS A 117 -5.32 -9.01 17.22
CA CYS A 117 -5.86 -8.48 15.98
C CYS A 117 -4.75 -7.84 15.13
N LYS A 118 -4.81 -8.09 13.82
CA LYS A 118 -3.88 -7.52 12.85
C LYS A 118 -4.50 -6.36 12.11
N LEU A 119 -3.70 -5.35 11.81
CA LEU A 119 -4.07 -4.23 10.96
C LEU A 119 -3.48 -4.44 9.56
N ILE A 120 -4.36 -4.58 8.58
CA ILE A 120 -4.00 -4.87 7.20
C ILE A 120 -4.34 -3.67 6.33
N PHE A 121 -3.34 -3.20 5.58
CA PHE A 121 -3.54 -2.23 4.52
C PHE A 121 -3.50 -2.93 3.16
N ALA A 122 -4.40 -2.56 2.28
CA ALA A 122 -4.41 -3.14 0.94
C ALA A 122 -4.76 -2.07 -0.09
N GLY A 123 -4.32 -2.29 -1.32
CA GLY A 123 -4.73 -1.46 -2.43
C GLY A 123 -4.21 -1.99 -3.75
N HIS A 124 -4.77 -1.48 -4.84
CA HIS A 124 -4.33 -1.77 -6.20
C HIS A 124 -3.86 -0.50 -6.92
N SER A 125 -2.76 -0.59 -7.69
CA SER A 125 -2.21 0.51 -8.47
C SER A 125 -1.94 1.76 -7.62
N LEU A 126 -2.64 2.87 -7.89
CA LEU A 126 -2.57 4.10 -7.09
C LEU A 126 -2.84 3.84 -5.60
N GLY A 127 -3.88 3.07 -5.30
CA GLY A 127 -4.29 2.75 -3.93
C GLY A 127 -3.25 1.94 -3.18
N SER A 128 -2.46 1.11 -3.87
CA SER A 128 -1.36 0.37 -3.24
C SER A 128 -0.26 1.28 -2.73
N GLY A 129 0.06 2.35 -3.47
CA GLY A 129 1.08 3.31 -3.06
C GLY A 129 0.63 4.11 -1.82
N ILE A 130 -0.65 4.45 -1.76
CA ILE A 130 -1.27 5.09 -0.59
C ILE A 130 -1.25 4.13 0.60
N ALA A 131 -1.69 2.87 0.42
CA ALA A 131 -1.68 1.84 1.46
C ALA A 131 -0.27 1.57 2.01
N ALA A 132 0.74 1.53 1.13
CA ALA A 132 2.14 1.38 1.52
C ALA A 132 2.59 2.55 2.41
N LEU A 133 2.30 3.80 2.04
CA LEU A 133 2.67 4.97 2.84
C LEU A 133 1.88 5.08 4.15
N MET A 134 0.60 4.68 4.17
CA MET A 134 -0.16 4.55 5.41
C MET A 134 0.49 3.55 6.36
N THR A 135 1.01 2.43 5.84
CA THR A 135 1.71 1.42 6.62
C THR A 135 2.96 1.99 7.28
N VAL A 136 3.78 2.72 6.51
CA VAL A 136 4.96 3.42 7.03
C VAL A 136 4.57 4.40 8.17
N LEU A 137 3.54 5.21 7.96
CA LEU A 137 3.04 6.18 8.96
C LEU A 137 2.58 5.49 10.25
N VAL A 138 1.80 4.41 10.14
CA VAL A 138 1.26 3.66 11.28
C VAL A 138 2.37 2.95 12.06
N VAL A 139 3.33 2.35 11.35
CA VAL A 139 4.49 1.68 11.96
C VAL A 139 5.38 2.66 12.72
N ASN A 140 5.50 3.90 12.25
CA ASN A 140 6.24 4.95 12.95
C ASN A 140 5.44 5.57 14.11
N ASN A 141 4.11 5.42 14.13
CA ASN A 141 3.22 5.99 15.14
C ASN A 141 2.31 4.94 15.82
N ARG A 142 2.85 3.76 16.15
CA ARG A 142 2.10 2.64 16.73
C ARG A 142 1.35 2.99 18.03
N LYS A 143 1.83 3.99 18.76
CA LYS A 143 1.17 4.52 19.97
C LYS A 143 -0.26 5.00 19.70
N ALA A 144 -0.50 5.62 18.54
CA ALA A 144 -1.83 6.08 18.15
C ALA A 144 -2.81 4.92 17.93
N PHE A 145 -2.30 3.71 17.65
CA PHE A 145 -3.08 2.50 17.35
C PHE A 145 -3.02 1.48 18.48
N GLY A 146 -3.02 1.95 19.74
CA GLY A 146 -3.05 1.07 20.92
C GLY A 146 -1.76 0.29 21.15
N ASN A 147 -0.61 0.83 20.71
CA ASN A 147 0.70 0.15 20.77
C ASN A 147 0.75 -1.19 20.03
N ILE A 148 -0.03 -1.32 18.94
CA ILE A 148 -0.03 -2.52 18.10
C ILE A 148 1.41 -2.97 17.75
N PRO A 149 1.75 -4.26 17.92
CA PRO A 149 3.05 -4.77 17.53
C PRO A 149 3.32 -4.56 16.04
N ARG A 150 4.57 -4.24 15.68
CA ARG A 150 4.95 -4.08 14.26
C ARG A 150 4.61 -5.32 13.43
N SER A 151 4.78 -6.52 14.01
CA SER A 151 4.45 -7.81 13.40
C SER A 151 2.96 -8.01 13.07
N HIS A 152 2.08 -7.21 13.67
CA HIS A 152 0.63 -7.24 13.45
C HIS A 152 0.18 -6.24 12.39
N ILE A 153 1.09 -5.46 11.83
CA ILE A 153 0.80 -4.51 10.75
C ILE A 153 1.32 -5.10 9.44
N ARG A 154 0.47 -5.19 8.42
CA ARG A 154 0.88 -5.66 7.09
C ARG A 154 0.26 -4.83 5.99
N CYS A 155 0.95 -4.76 4.85
CA CYS A 155 0.45 -4.16 3.63
C CYS A 155 0.54 -5.13 2.46
N TYR A 156 -0.54 -5.28 1.71
CA TYR A 156 -0.56 -6.00 0.43
C TYR A 156 -0.76 -5.00 -0.71
N ALA A 157 0.34 -4.66 -1.38
CA ALA A 157 0.42 -3.65 -2.41
C ALA A 157 0.38 -4.31 -3.80
N LEU A 158 -0.79 -4.32 -4.45
CA LEU A 158 -1.03 -4.99 -5.74
C LEU A 158 -0.73 -4.06 -6.94
N ALA A 159 0.26 -4.41 -7.76
CA ALA A 159 0.73 -3.59 -8.88
C ALA A 159 1.04 -2.14 -8.48
N PRO A 160 1.88 -1.91 -7.45
CA PRO A 160 1.96 -0.61 -6.80
C PRO A 160 2.51 0.50 -7.69
N ALA A 161 1.97 1.71 -7.52
CA ALA A 161 2.63 2.92 -7.99
C ALA A 161 3.96 3.11 -7.23
N ARG A 162 4.98 3.68 -7.91
CA ARG A 162 6.23 4.07 -7.25
C ARG A 162 5.92 5.15 -6.21
N CYS A 163 5.95 4.79 -4.93
CA CYS A 163 5.50 5.63 -3.83
C CYS A 163 6.61 6.01 -2.85
N MET A 164 7.73 5.30 -2.85
CA MET A 164 8.87 5.57 -1.99
C MET A 164 10.19 5.19 -2.64
N SER A 165 11.26 5.77 -2.11
CA SER A 165 12.65 5.46 -2.40
C SER A 165 13.03 4.06 -1.95
N LEU A 166 14.12 3.56 -2.53
CA LEU A 166 14.56 2.18 -2.36
C LEU A 166 14.98 1.84 -0.93
N ASN A 167 15.65 2.77 -0.24
CA ASN A 167 16.05 2.59 1.14
C ASN A 167 14.83 2.44 2.07
N LEU A 168 13.75 3.18 1.84
CA LEU A 168 12.47 2.98 2.54
C LEU A 168 11.85 1.63 2.19
N ALA A 169 11.83 1.26 0.90
CA ALA A 169 11.29 -0.04 0.49
C ALA A 169 12.00 -1.21 1.20
N VAL A 170 13.32 -1.15 1.33
CA VAL A 170 14.12 -2.13 2.08
C VAL A 170 13.83 -2.06 3.58
N LYS A 171 13.76 -0.87 4.17
CA LYS A 171 13.48 -0.66 5.61
C LYS A 171 12.12 -1.20 6.06
N TYR A 172 11.14 -1.26 5.16
CA TYR A 172 9.78 -1.73 5.45
C TYR A 172 9.42 -3.07 4.78
N ALA A 173 10.41 -3.81 4.27
CA ALA A 173 10.21 -5.07 3.55
C ALA A 173 9.60 -6.20 4.40
N ASP A 174 9.67 -6.10 5.73
CA ASP A 174 9.06 -7.04 6.68
C ASP A 174 7.53 -6.86 6.82
N VAL A 175 7.02 -5.67 6.51
CA VAL A 175 5.60 -5.30 6.67
C VAL A 175 4.90 -4.95 5.35
N ILE A 176 5.62 -4.59 4.28
CA ILE A 176 5.03 -4.23 2.98
C ILE A 176 5.36 -5.30 1.92
N TYR A 177 4.33 -5.99 1.46
CA TYR A 177 4.41 -7.02 0.43
C TYR A 177 3.92 -6.46 -0.91
N SER A 178 4.87 -6.25 -1.84
CA SER A 178 4.57 -5.81 -3.20
C SER A 178 4.33 -6.99 -4.13
N ILE A 179 3.18 -7.02 -4.79
CA ILE A 179 2.77 -8.08 -5.71
C ILE A 179 2.71 -7.50 -7.12
N VAL A 180 3.63 -7.92 -7.98
CA VAL A 180 3.69 -7.49 -9.38
C VAL A 180 3.46 -8.71 -10.27
N LEU A 181 2.33 -8.74 -11.00
CA LEU A 181 2.07 -9.80 -11.96
C LEU A 181 2.87 -9.53 -13.24
N GLN A 182 3.66 -10.51 -13.68
CA GLN A 182 4.39 -10.40 -14.94
C GLN A 182 3.40 -10.44 -16.11
N ALA A 183 3.29 -9.35 -16.87
CA ALA A 183 2.70 -9.38 -18.19
C ALA A 183 3.72 -9.97 -19.17
N ASN A 184 3.29 -10.82 -20.10
CA ASN A 184 4.16 -11.46 -21.09
C ASN A 184 5.16 -10.44 -21.72
N PRO A 185 6.47 -10.76 -21.76
CA PRO A 185 7.51 -9.83 -22.22
C PRO A 185 7.27 -9.31 -23.65
N SER A 186 6.57 -10.05 -24.48
CA SER A 186 6.24 -9.71 -25.87
C SER A 186 5.26 -8.52 -26.04
N LYS A 187 4.67 -7.99 -24.96
CA LYS A 187 3.74 -6.85 -25.03
C LYS A 187 4.24 -5.57 -24.34
N ILE A 188 5.42 -5.57 -23.74
CA ILE A 188 5.98 -4.38 -23.10
C ILE A 188 6.86 -3.65 -24.12
N LEU A 189 6.26 -2.74 -24.88
CA LEU A 189 7.01 -1.77 -25.69
C LEU A 189 7.97 -1.01 -24.77
N ALA A 190 9.25 -1.06 -25.13
CA ALA A 190 10.37 -0.48 -24.41
C ALA A 190 10.14 1.00 -24.07
N SER A 191 9.91 1.29 -22.79
CA SER A 191 10.04 2.66 -22.28
C SER A 191 11.53 2.95 -22.06
N LYS A 192 12.12 3.78 -22.92
CA LYS A 192 13.50 4.28 -22.73
C LYS A 192 13.62 4.97 -21.36
N GLY A 193 14.60 4.55 -20.55
CA GLY A 193 14.93 5.15 -19.24
C GLY A 193 14.67 4.29 -17.99
N ARG A 194 14.41 2.98 -18.12
CA ARG A 194 14.27 2.08 -16.96
C ARG A 194 15.52 1.24 -16.76
N THR A 195 16.03 1.22 -15.52
CA THR A 195 16.96 0.20 -15.01
C THR A 195 16.36 -1.17 -15.25
N SER A 196 17.12 -2.10 -15.83
CA SER A 196 16.67 -3.48 -16.02
C SER A 196 16.51 -4.19 -14.68
N TRP A 197 15.75 -5.30 -14.65
CA TRP A 197 15.65 -6.11 -13.43
C TRP A 197 17.01 -6.66 -12.99
N ASP A 198 17.84 -7.07 -13.95
CA ASP A 198 19.19 -7.55 -13.68
C ASP A 198 20.07 -6.44 -13.10
N GLU A 199 20.05 -5.25 -13.70
CA GLU A 199 20.76 -4.08 -13.18
C GLU A 199 20.28 -3.66 -11.79
N LEU A 200 18.99 -3.82 -11.50
CA LEU A 200 18.43 -3.54 -10.18
C LEU A 200 18.90 -4.57 -9.15
N VAL A 201 18.88 -5.86 -9.52
CA VAL A 201 19.34 -6.96 -8.66
C VAL A 201 20.83 -6.80 -8.35
N ASP A 202 21.66 -6.52 -9.34
CA ASP A 202 23.10 -6.34 -9.18
C ASP A 202 23.45 -5.10 -8.32
N LYS A 203 22.62 -4.05 -8.39
CA LYS A 203 22.78 -2.88 -7.51
C LYS A 203 22.38 -3.17 -6.07
N LEU A 204 21.30 -3.92 -5.88
CA LEU A 204 20.65 -4.10 -4.59
C LEU A 204 21.19 -5.25 -3.76
N PHE A 205 21.70 -6.28 -4.43
CA PHE A 205 22.08 -7.51 -3.78
C PHE A 205 23.46 -7.94 -4.22
N THR A 206 24.30 -8.27 -3.24
CA THR A 206 25.51 -9.06 -3.46
C THR A 206 25.19 -10.53 -3.17
N ARG A 207 26.05 -11.44 -3.61
CA ARG A 207 25.96 -12.86 -3.24
C ARG A 207 27.01 -13.16 -2.17
N ASP A 208 26.66 -13.94 -1.17
CA ASP A 208 27.65 -14.53 -0.25
C ASP A 208 28.41 -15.69 -0.89
N GLU A 209 29.35 -16.26 -0.13
CA GLU A 209 30.15 -17.42 -0.54
C GLU A 209 29.29 -18.64 -0.91
N ASP A 210 28.06 -18.72 -0.37
CA ASP A 210 27.08 -19.76 -0.68
C ASP A 210 26.15 -19.39 -1.86
N GLY A 211 26.37 -18.25 -2.50
CA GLY A 211 25.61 -17.77 -3.66
C GLY A 211 24.24 -17.18 -3.33
N LYS A 212 23.91 -16.97 -2.06
CA LYS A 212 22.65 -16.39 -1.58
C LYS A 212 22.70 -14.87 -1.63
N PHE A 213 21.60 -14.27 -2.05
CA PHE A 213 21.48 -12.81 -2.13
C PHE A 213 21.45 -12.16 -0.74
N ILE A 214 22.38 -11.24 -0.51
CA ILE A 214 22.47 -10.37 0.66
C ILE A 214 22.28 -8.93 0.19
N VAL A 215 21.48 -8.15 0.91
CA VAL A 215 21.25 -6.72 0.59
C VAL A 215 22.57 -5.95 0.70
N ASN A 216 22.89 -5.19 -0.34
CA ASN A 216 24.05 -4.33 -0.39
C ASN A 216 23.89 -3.17 0.62
N ARG A 217 24.64 -3.23 1.72
CA ARG A 217 24.56 -2.26 2.83
C ARG A 217 25.04 -0.86 2.44
N ASP A 218 25.89 -0.73 1.42
CA ASP A 218 26.37 0.57 0.94
C ASP A 218 25.26 1.41 0.29
N MET A 219 24.22 0.78 -0.26
CA MET A 219 23.03 1.48 -0.78
C MET A 219 22.09 1.98 0.32
N VAL A 220 22.18 1.43 1.53
CA VAL A 220 21.35 1.85 2.68
C VAL A 220 21.95 3.07 3.39
N ALA A 221 23.28 3.25 3.29
CA ALA A 221 24.03 4.31 3.96
C ALA A 221 24.34 5.54 3.08
N ARG A 222 24.13 5.45 1.76
CA ARG A 222 24.35 6.58 0.86
C ARG A 222 23.10 7.45 0.82
N ASP A 223 23.17 8.62 1.45
CA ASP A 223 22.37 9.78 1.05
C ASP A 223 22.56 9.97 -0.45
N VAL A 224 21.51 9.70 -1.23
CA VAL A 224 21.54 9.90 -2.67
C VAL A 224 21.54 11.40 -2.90
N VAL A 225 22.74 11.98 -3.08
CA VAL A 225 22.88 13.34 -3.62
C VAL A 225 22.39 13.30 -5.06
N ILE A 226 21.27 13.96 -5.32
CA ILE A 226 20.73 14.17 -6.66
C ILE A 226 21.08 15.61 -7.03
N GLU A 227 21.97 15.79 -8.03
CA GLU A 227 22.14 17.07 -8.75
C GLU A 227 20.87 17.48 -9.50
#